data_AF-A0A820LLA1-F1
#
_entry.id   AF-A0A820LLA1-F1
#
_cell.length_a   1.000
_cell.length_b   1.000
_cell.length_c   1.000
_cell.angle_alpha   90.00
_cell.angle_beta   90.00
_cell.angle_gamma   90.00
#
_symmetry.space_group_name_H-M   'P 1'
#
loop_
_entity.id
_entity.type
_entity.pdbx_description
1 polymer ?
#
loop_
_entity_poly.entity_id
_entity_poly.type
_entity_poly.pdbx_seq_one_letter_code
_entity_poly.pdbx_strand_id
1 'polypeptide(L)'
;MVCNGICQAISSYACGRLVKYTGRIFVFIVAALINYAMIILMFLWNPKDNQMAVLFVIAGFWGIADAIWQTQVIATYTVLYSEADPSALAKYRLWKSVGFVLTYSYASYVTIRLSLILLLVYLSISMLGYGLVEVRLRWKEYQKKKCTVTHSA
;
A
#
# COMPACT_ATOMS: atom_id res chain seq x y z
N MET A 1 -7.11 2.59 -18.39
CA MET A 1 -7.51 1.31 -17.75
C MET A 1 -6.61 0.15 -18.16
N VAL A 2 -6.40 -0.14 -19.46
CA VAL A 2 -5.52 -1.25 -19.91
C VAL A 2 -4.05 -1.09 -19.48
N CYS A 3 -3.46 0.11 -19.64
CA CYS A 3 -2.06 0.37 -19.24
C CYS A 3 -1.80 0.11 -17.74
N ASN A 4 -2.70 0.60 -16.87
CA ASN A 4 -2.64 0.33 -15.44
C ASN A 4 -2.67 -1.18 -15.14
N GLY A 5 -3.61 -1.92 -15.76
CA GLY A 5 -3.71 -3.37 -15.59
C GLY A 5 -2.46 -4.16 -16.02
N ILE A 6 -1.84 -3.77 -17.15
CA ILE A 6 -0.58 -4.39 -17.62
C ILE A 6 0.55 -4.11 -16.61
N CYS A 7 0.71 -2.85 -16.19
CA CYS A 7 1.72 -2.48 -15.20
C CYS A 7 1.50 -3.19 -13.87
N GLN A 8 0.25 -3.33 -13.43
CA GLN A 8 -0.12 -4.05 -12.21
C GLN A 8 0.24 -5.54 -12.30
N ALA A 9 -0.04 -6.20 -13.43
CA ALA A 9 0.30 -7.61 -13.65
C ALA A 9 1.83 -7.83 -13.63
N ILE A 10 2.58 -7.02 -14.36
CA ILE A 10 4.05 -7.06 -14.39
C ILE A 10 4.61 -6.83 -12.99
N SER A 11 4.09 -5.84 -12.28
CA SER A 11 4.55 -5.50 -10.94
C SER A 11 4.22 -6.57 -9.92
N SER A 12 3.07 -7.23 -10.02
CA SER A 12 2.71 -8.34 -9.13
C SER A 12 3.70 -9.51 -9.28
N TYR A 13 4.10 -9.83 -10.52
CA TYR A 13 5.14 -10.82 -10.78
C TYR A 13 6.51 -10.38 -10.23
N ALA A 14 6.90 -9.13 -10.47
CA ALA A 14 8.18 -8.59 -10.02
C ALA A 14 8.27 -8.48 -8.48
N CYS A 15 7.17 -8.08 -7.82
CA CYS A 15 7.10 -7.87 -6.37
C CYS A 15 7.42 -9.16 -5.60
N GLY A 16 6.94 -10.32 -6.07
CA GLY A 16 7.24 -11.62 -5.47
C GLY A 16 8.74 -11.98 -5.47
N ARG A 17 9.51 -11.43 -6.42
CA ARG A 17 10.97 -11.60 -6.48
C ARG A 17 11.69 -10.49 -5.70
N LEU A 18 11.25 -9.24 -5.84
CA LEU A 18 11.83 -8.07 -5.17
C LEU A 18 11.82 -8.21 -3.64
N VAL A 19 10.72 -8.67 -3.05
CA VAL A 19 10.61 -8.85 -1.59
C VAL A 19 11.69 -9.78 -1.03
N LYS A 20 12.13 -10.78 -1.80
CA LYS A 20 13.17 -11.71 -1.37
C LYS A 20 14.55 -11.06 -1.26
N TYR A 21 14.79 -9.97 -1.99
CA TYR A 21 16.10 -9.30 -2.05
C TYR A 21 16.18 -8.02 -1.21
N THR A 22 15.11 -7.22 -1.15
CA THR A 22 15.16 -5.89 -0.52
C THR A 22 14.50 -5.80 0.86
N GLY A 23 13.76 -6.84 1.26
CA GLY A 23 12.98 -6.83 2.50
C GLY A 23 11.67 -6.04 2.39
N ARG A 24 10.70 -6.40 3.25
CA ARG A 24 9.30 -5.95 3.22
C ARG A 24 9.13 -4.43 3.37
N ILE A 25 9.88 -3.82 4.29
CA ILE A 25 9.79 -2.39 4.62
C ILE A 25 10.22 -1.52 3.44
N PHE A 26 11.32 -1.88 2.79
CA PHE A 26 11.86 -1.09 1.69
C PHE A 26 10.86 -0.99 0.53
N VAL A 27 10.24 -2.12 0.18
CA VAL A 27 9.24 -2.20 -0.90
C VAL A 27 8.03 -1.31 -0.59
N PHE A 28 7.61 -1.24 0.68
CA PHE A 28 6.50 -0.39 1.12
C PHE A 28 6.82 1.11 1.03
N ILE A 29 8.04 1.50 1.43
CA ILE A 29 8.51 2.89 1.34
C ILE A 29 8.59 3.34 -0.12
N VAL A 30 9.12 2.49 -1.00
CA VAL A 30 9.19 2.79 -2.44
C VAL A 30 7.79 3.02 -3.03
N ALA A 31 6.81 2.17 -2.69
CA ALA A 31 5.44 2.35 -3.17
C ALA A 31 4.80 3.65 -2.65
N ALA A 32 5.08 4.04 -1.40
CA ALA A 32 4.63 5.32 -0.85
C ALA A 32 5.26 6.50 -1.58
N LEU A 33 6.58 6.47 -1.84
CA LEU A 33 7.28 7.52 -2.58
C LEU A 33 6.73 7.68 -4.00
N ILE A 34 6.47 6.58 -4.70
CA ILE A 34 5.84 6.61 -6.03
C ILE A 34 4.48 7.29 -5.96
N ASN A 35 3.62 6.91 -5.01
CA ASN A 35 2.31 7.54 -4.86
C ASN A 35 2.39 9.03 -4.50
N TYR A 36 3.28 9.43 -3.58
CA TYR A 36 3.50 10.86 -3.29
C TYR A 36 3.96 11.63 -4.53
N ALA A 37 4.93 11.10 -5.27
CA ALA A 37 5.41 11.72 -6.50
C ALA A 37 4.29 11.88 -7.55
N MET A 38 3.44 10.86 -7.71
CA MET A 38 2.31 10.92 -8.65
C MET A 38 1.21 11.89 -8.20
N ILE A 39 0.90 11.96 -6.90
CA ILE A 39 -0.08 12.92 -6.36
C ILE A 39 0.43 14.35 -6.54
N ILE A 40 1.70 14.60 -6.24
CA ILE A 40 2.35 15.91 -6.46
C ILE A 40 2.32 16.27 -7.94
N LEU A 41 2.66 15.33 -8.83
CA LEU A 41 2.57 15.54 -10.27
C LEU A 41 1.14 15.91 -10.71
N MET A 42 0.11 15.22 -10.20
CA MET A 42 -1.29 15.56 -10.48
C MET A 42 -1.71 16.93 -9.91
N PHE A 43 -1.07 17.41 -8.84
CA PHE A 43 -1.33 18.74 -8.27
C PHE A 43 -0.73 19.87 -9.08
N LEU A 44 0.50 19.69 -9.58
CA LEU A 44 1.20 20.70 -10.38
C LEU A 44 0.79 20.68 -11.86
N TRP A 45 0.35 19.52 -12.36
CA TRP A 45 0.02 19.35 -13.76
C TRP A 45 -1.37 19.89 -14.09
N ASN A 46 -1.43 20.78 -15.08
CA ASN A 46 -2.68 21.31 -15.62
C ASN A 46 -2.97 20.59 -16.95
N PRO A 47 -4.09 19.86 -17.08
CA PRO A 47 -4.34 19.02 -18.25
C PRO A 47 -4.46 19.89 -19.51
N LYS A 48 -3.57 19.68 -20.48
CA LYS A 48 -3.66 20.22 -21.85
C LYS A 48 -3.95 19.06 -22.81
N ASP A 49 -4.77 19.31 -23.83
CA ASP A 49 -5.31 18.29 -24.75
C ASP A 49 -4.24 17.41 -25.45
N ASN A 50 -3.00 17.89 -25.58
CA ASN A 50 -1.94 17.19 -26.32
C ASN A 50 -0.95 16.40 -25.44
N GLN A 51 -1.33 16.02 -24.22
CA GLN A 51 -0.41 15.38 -23.25
C GLN A 51 -0.89 14.00 -22.75
N MET A 52 -1.50 13.20 -23.63
CA MET A 52 -1.97 11.85 -23.28
C MET A 52 -0.85 10.95 -22.72
N ALA A 53 0.40 11.14 -23.15
CA ALA A 53 1.54 10.39 -22.64
C ALA A 53 1.70 10.52 -21.11
N VAL A 54 1.45 11.69 -20.54
CA VAL A 54 1.57 11.94 -19.08
C VAL A 54 0.52 11.11 -18.32
N LEU A 55 -0.69 10.99 -18.86
CA LEU A 55 -1.74 10.16 -18.29
C LEU A 55 -1.37 8.67 -18.28
N PHE A 56 -0.70 8.16 -19.32
CA PHE A 56 -0.22 6.78 -19.36
C PHE A 56 0.87 6.52 -18.34
N VAL A 57 1.82 7.45 -18.20
CA VAL A 57 2.89 7.35 -17.19
C VAL A 57 2.28 7.32 -15.79
N ILE A 58 1.38 8.25 -15.48
CA ILE A 58 0.69 8.29 -14.19
C ILE A 58 -0.07 6.98 -13.94
N ALA A 59 -0.86 6.51 -14.92
CA ALA A 59 -1.62 5.27 -14.80
C ALA A 59 -0.73 4.03 -14.62
N GLY A 60 0.44 4.01 -15.26
CA GLY A 60 1.41 2.92 -15.13
C GLY A 60 2.02 2.88 -13.73
N PHE A 61 2.60 3.99 -13.26
CA PHE A 61 3.19 4.08 -11.92
C PHE A 61 2.16 3.87 -10.81
N TRP A 62 0.92 4.34 -11.01
CA TRP A 62 -0.18 4.08 -10.08
C TRP A 62 -0.46 2.57 -9.95
N GLY A 63 -0.44 1.83 -11.07
CA GLY A 63 -0.62 0.39 -11.08
C GLY A 63 0.51 -0.39 -10.42
N ILE A 64 1.75 0.06 -10.62
CA ILE A 64 2.92 -0.50 -9.94
C ILE A 64 2.75 -0.36 -8.44
N ALA A 65 2.44 0.85 -7.96
CA ALA A 65 2.24 1.10 -6.54
C ALA A 65 1.09 0.26 -5.97
N ASP A 66 -0.08 0.23 -6.64
CA ASP A 66 -1.23 -0.55 -6.19
C ASP A 66 -0.92 -2.06 -6.05
N ALA A 67 -0.23 -2.65 -7.04
CA ALA A 67 0.20 -4.05 -6.96
C ALA A 67 1.08 -4.32 -5.72
N ILE A 68 1.98 -3.37 -5.41
CA ILE A 68 2.84 -3.47 -4.23
C ILE A 68 2.00 -3.39 -2.95
N TRP A 69 1.11 -2.40 -2.83
CA TRP A 69 0.25 -2.27 -1.64
C TRP A 69 -0.59 -3.53 -1.40
N GLN A 70 -1.22 -4.07 -2.44
CA GLN A 70 -2.06 -5.26 -2.31
C GLN A 70 -1.26 -6.49 -1.86
N THR A 71 -0.09 -6.72 -2.42
CA THR A 71 0.75 -7.88 -2.06
C THR A 71 1.38 -7.74 -0.68
N GLN A 72 1.90 -6.55 -0.33
CA GLN A 72 2.58 -6.33 0.94
C GLN A 72 1.65 -6.29 2.15
N VAL A 73 0.46 -5.67 2.02
CA VAL A 73 -0.50 -5.58 3.13
C VAL A 73 -0.99 -6.97 3.53
N ILE A 74 -1.33 -7.81 2.54
CA ILE A 74 -1.73 -9.19 2.80
C ILE A 74 -0.57 -9.98 3.43
N ALA A 75 0.64 -9.87 2.90
CA ALA A 75 1.82 -10.56 3.44
C ALA A 75 2.17 -10.14 4.88
N THR A 76 1.98 -8.85 5.22
CA THR A 76 2.20 -8.36 6.59
C THR A 76 1.15 -8.93 7.53
N TYR A 77 -0.10 -8.98 7.08
CA TYR A 77 -1.21 -9.51 7.86
C TYR A 77 -1.08 -11.00 8.13
N THR A 78 -0.62 -11.79 7.14
CA THR A 78 -0.36 -13.23 7.29
C THR A 78 0.84 -13.56 8.17
N VAL A 79 1.77 -12.63 8.36
CA VAL A 79 2.89 -12.80 9.32
C VAL A 79 2.47 -12.42 10.74
N LEU A 80 1.57 -11.43 10.88
CA LEU A 80 1.15 -10.93 12.19
C LEU A 80 0.21 -11.88 12.93
N TYR A 81 -0.70 -12.52 12.19
CA TYR A 81 -1.59 -13.55 12.69
C TYR A 81 -1.05 -14.88 12.18
N SER A 82 -0.71 -15.80 13.09
CA SER A 82 -0.16 -17.13 12.81
C SER A 82 -0.80 -17.73 11.56
N GLU A 83 0.04 -18.27 10.65
CA GLU A 83 -0.29 -18.61 9.26
C GLU A 83 -1.78 -18.76 8.94
N ALA A 84 -2.33 -17.75 8.27
CA ALA A 84 -3.60 -17.82 7.55
C ALA A 84 -4.84 -18.24 8.37
N ASP A 85 -5.00 -17.73 9.59
CA ASP A 85 -6.30 -17.80 10.26
C ASP A 85 -7.40 -17.24 9.33
N PRO A 86 -8.32 -18.08 8.82
CA PRO A 86 -9.27 -17.66 7.79
C PRO A 86 -10.19 -16.55 8.30
N SER A 87 -10.45 -16.55 9.61
CA SER A 87 -11.20 -15.51 10.33
C SER A 87 -10.50 -14.14 10.29
N ALA A 88 -9.17 -14.10 10.34
CA ALA A 88 -8.42 -12.86 10.28
C ALA A 88 -8.45 -12.30 8.84
N LEU A 89 -8.26 -13.15 7.83
CA LEU A 89 -8.30 -12.74 6.43
C LEU A 89 -9.69 -12.24 6.02
N ALA A 90 -10.75 -12.86 6.52
CA ALA A 90 -12.13 -12.42 6.32
C ALA A 90 -12.33 -10.99 6.86
N LYS A 91 -11.85 -10.69 8.07
CA LYS A 91 -11.91 -9.32 8.64
C LYS A 91 -11.18 -8.30 7.76
N TYR A 92 -9.99 -8.64 7.26
CA TYR A 92 -9.26 -7.77 6.34
C TYR A 92 -10.06 -7.47 5.06
N ARG A 93 -10.63 -8.50 4.43
CA ARG A 93 -11.43 -8.34 3.21
C ARG A 93 -12.67 -7.49 3.44
N LEU A 94 -13.36 -7.69 4.57
CA LEU A 94 -14.51 -6.87 4.96
C LEU A 94 -14.13 -5.40 5.10
N TRP A 95 -13.04 -5.09 5.81
CA TRP A 95 -12.57 -3.71 5.97
C TRP A 95 -12.19 -3.06 4.62
N LYS A 96 -11.53 -3.82 3.74
CA LYS A 96 -11.20 -3.37 2.39
C LYS A 96 -12.47 -2.99 1.60
N SER A 97 -13.52 -3.81 1.67
CA SER A 97 -14.79 -3.54 1.01
C SER A 97 -15.51 -2.31 1.57
N VAL A 98 -15.48 -2.09 2.89
CA VAL A 98 -16.03 -0.88 3.52
C VAL A 98 -15.35 0.37 2.96
N GLY A 99 -14.02 0.34 2.80
CA GLY A 99 -13.27 1.44 2.17
C GLY A 99 -13.72 1.75 0.73
N PHE A 100 -14.00 0.72 -0.07
CA PHE A 100 -14.52 0.91 -1.44
C PHE A 100 -15.93 1.50 -1.44
N VAL A 101 -16.82 1.02 -0.59
CA VAL A 101 -18.20 1.55 -0.48
C VAL A 101 -18.16 3.03 -0.08
N LEU A 102 -17.39 3.37 0.96
CA LEU A 102 -17.23 4.76 1.38
C LEU A 102 -16.71 5.63 0.24
N THR A 103 -15.66 5.17 -0.45
CA THR A 103 -15.05 5.90 -1.58
C THR A 103 -16.02 6.15 -2.71
N TYR A 104 -16.79 5.13 -3.08
CA TYR A 104 -17.80 5.25 -4.12
C TYR A 104 -18.93 6.19 -3.71
N SER A 105 -19.40 6.15 -2.45
CA SER A 105 -20.48 6.99 -1.96
C SER A 105 -20.17 8.49 -2.01
N TYR A 106 -18.94 8.91 -1.68
CA TYR A 106 -18.56 10.33 -1.73
C TYR A 106 -18.03 10.79 -3.09
N ALA A 107 -17.72 9.88 -4.02
CA ALA A 107 -17.10 10.22 -5.31
C ALA A 107 -17.91 11.24 -6.13
N SER A 108 -19.25 11.19 -6.08
CA SER A 108 -20.12 12.11 -6.83
C SER A 108 -20.19 13.53 -6.24
N TYR A 109 -19.82 13.70 -4.98
CA TYR A 109 -19.95 14.97 -4.25
C TYR A 109 -18.62 15.73 -4.11
N VAL A 110 -17.50 15.04 -4.30
CA VAL A 110 -16.17 15.57 -4.00
C VAL A 110 -15.47 16.04 -5.28
N THR A 111 -15.00 17.28 -5.30
CA THR A 111 -14.19 17.82 -6.40
C THR A 111 -12.82 17.15 -6.46
N ILE A 112 -12.26 17.00 -7.67
CA ILE A 112 -10.94 16.36 -7.92
C ILE A 112 -9.83 16.87 -6.98
N ARG A 113 -9.75 18.19 -6.73
CA ARG A 113 -8.75 18.75 -5.81
C ARG A 113 -8.91 18.21 -4.39
N LEU A 114 -10.14 18.16 -3.90
CA LEU A 114 -10.44 17.65 -2.55
C LEU A 114 -10.16 16.14 -2.46
N SER A 115 -10.48 15.37 -3.51
CA SER A 115 -10.15 13.95 -3.60
C SER A 115 -8.64 13.70 -3.50
N LEU A 116 -7.81 14.53 -4.15
CA LEU A 116 -6.35 14.43 -4.06
C LEU A 116 -5.81 14.77 -2.66
N ILE A 117 -6.38 15.78 -1.98
CA ILE A 117 -6.02 16.11 -0.60
C ILE A 117 -6.36 14.95 0.34
N LEU A 118 -7.59 14.42 0.24
CA LEU A 118 -8.04 13.28 1.05
C LEU A 118 -7.12 12.08 0.86
N LEU A 119 -6.72 11.79 -0.38
CA LEU A 119 -5.81 10.71 -0.70
C LEU A 119 -4.42 10.89 -0.08
N LEU A 120 -3.88 12.11 -0.10
CA LEU A 120 -2.57 12.43 0.48
C LEU A 120 -2.60 12.31 2.02
N VAL A 121 -3.66 12.80 2.66
CA VAL A 121 -3.87 12.65 4.10
C VAL A 121 -4.01 11.16 4.47
N TYR A 122 -4.80 10.42 3.70
CA TYR A 122 -5.01 8.99 3.92
C TYR A 122 -3.71 8.19 3.78
N LEU A 123 -2.88 8.51 2.78
CA LEU A 123 -1.56 7.88 2.58
C LEU A 123 -0.62 8.18 3.75
N SER A 124 -0.64 9.42 4.27
CA SER A 124 0.17 9.84 5.41
C SER A 124 -0.21 9.09 6.68
N ILE A 125 -1.52 9.02 6.99
CA ILE A 125 -2.04 8.26 8.13
C ILE A 125 -1.69 6.77 8.00
N SER A 126 -1.81 6.22 6.79
CA SER A 126 -1.48 4.82 6.52
C SER A 126 0.00 4.51 6.77
N MET A 127 0.91 5.41 6.39
CA MET A 127 2.35 5.26 6.66
C MET A 127 2.67 5.32 8.15
N LEU A 128 2.02 6.21 8.90
CA LEU A 128 2.15 6.27 10.36
C LEU A 128 1.66 4.97 11.01
N GLY A 129 0.49 4.48 10.59
CA GLY A 129 -0.07 3.20 11.06
C GLY A 129 0.86 2.02 10.79
N TYR A 130 1.46 1.95 9.60
CA TYR A 130 2.47 0.93 9.27
C TYR A 130 3.70 1.02 10.17
N GLY A 131 4.21 2.24 10.42
CA GLY A 131 5.32 2.46 11.35
C GLY A 131 5.04 1.92 12.74
N LEU A 132 3.85 2.19 13.29
CA LEU A 132 3.42 1.66 14.59
C LEU A 132 3.35 0.13 14.63
N VAL A 133 2.83 -0.49 13.57
CA VAL A 133 2.75 -1.97 13.46
C VAL A 133 4.14 -2.59 13.42
N GLU A 134 5.06 -2.01 12.67
CA GLU A 134 6.44 -2.48 12.57
C GLU A 134 7.20 -2.33 13.91
N VAL A 135 7.02 -1.21 14.62
CA VAL A 135 7.57 -1.06 15.98
C VAL A 135 6.99 -2.15 16.89
N ARG A 136 5.68 -2.40 16.85
CA ARG A 136 5.04 -3.43 17.67
C ARG A 136 5.53 -4.84 17.34
N LEU A 137 5.79 -5.15 16.08
CA LEU A 137 6.39 -6.41 15.63
C LEU A 137 7.79 -6.60 16.21
N ARG A 138 8.66 -5.59 16.07
CA ARG A 138 10.02 -5.63 16.63
C ARG A 138 10.04 -5.76 18.14
N TRP A 139 9.11 -5.10 18.83
CA TRP A 139 8.95 -5.23 20.28
C TRP A 139 8.55 -6.65 20.70
N LYS A 140 7.65 -7.30 19.96
CA LYS A 140 7.29 -8.71 20.22
C LYS A 140 8.46 -9.66 19.99
N GLU A 141 9.23 -9.46 18.93
CA GLU A 141 10.44 -10.26 18.67
C GLU A 141 11.49 -10.09 19.78
N TYR A 142 11.69 -8.87 20.27
CA TYR A 142 12.59 -8.58 21.38
C TYR A 142 12.16 -9.28 22.68
N GLN A 143 10.85 -9.25 22.99
CA GLN A 143 10.28 -9.97 24.13
C GLN A 143 10.47 -11.49 24.01
N LYS A 144 10.22 -12.06 22.81
CA LYS A 144 10.41 -13.50 22.56
C LYS A 144 11.87 -13.92 22.76
N LYS A 145 12.83 -13.13 22.27
CA LYS A 145 14.27 -13.38 22.50
C LYS A 145 14.63 -13.33 23.98
N LYS A 146 14.12 -12.34 24.73
CA LYS A 146 14.32 -12.26 26.19
C LYS A 146 13.81 -13.51 26.92
N CYS A 147 12.56 -13.93 26.67
CA CYS A 147 12.01 -15.12 27.36
C CYS A 147 12.74 -16.43 27.02
N THR A 148 13.32 -16.54 25.82
CA THR A 148 14.08 -17.74 25.42
C THR A 148 15.44 -17.83 26.12
N VAL A 149 16.09 -16.68 26.34
CA VAL A 149 17.38 -16.60 27.07
C VAL A 149 17.19 -16.89 28.56
N THR A 150 16.07 -16.48 29.17
CA THR A 150 15.80 -16.76 30.60
C THR A 150 15.46 -18.22 30.90
N HIS A 151 15.05 -19.02 29.90
CA HIS A 151 14.73 -20.44 30.06
C HIS A 151 15.92 -21.39 29.80
N SER A 152 17.06 -20.85 29.38
CA SER A 152 18.29 -21.60 29.05
C SER A 152 19.48 -21.31 29.99
N ALA A 153 19.24 -20.51 31.05
CA ALA A 153 20.16 -20.24 32.15
C ALA A 153 19.57 -20.80 33.45
#